data_AF-A0A2V8GTC7-F1
#
_entry.id   AF-A0A2V8GTC7-F1
#
_cell.length_a   1.000
_cell.length_b   1.000
_cell.length_c   1.000
_cell.angle_alpha   90.00
_cell.angle_beta   90.00
_cell.angle_gamma   90.00
#
_symmetry.space_group_name_H-M   'P 1'
#
loop_
_entity.id
_entity.type
_entity.pdbx_description
1 polymer ?
#
loop_
_entity_poly.entity_id
_entity_poly.type
_entity_poly.pdbx_seq_one_letter_code
_entity_poly.pdbx_strand_id
1 'polypeptide(L)'
;LVYLFPVLGTALAPVFRPLLDHPWTLNSLRLLIAFLLLLIPSTAMGLTLPLLTRAVLRDEAGFGRVLGALYGWNTLGAMAGVVAGELFLVGRFRVRGTALAAGGLNLFAAAVASLLSIWESA
;
A
#
# COMPACT_ATOMS: atom_id res chain seq x y z
N LEU A 1 3.43 -8.42 2.85
CA LEU A 1 4.84 -8.05 3.03
C LEU A 1 5.36 -8.25 4.46
N VAL A 2 4.69 -7.71 5.48
CA VAL A 2 5.12 -7.82 6.90
C VAL A 2 5.42 -9.25 7.38
N TYR A 3 4.60 -10.23 6.97
CA TYR A 3 4.82 -11.65 7.30
C TYR A 3 5.91 -12.33 6.48
N LEU A 4 6.14 -11.84 5.26
CA LEU A 4 7.11 -12.39 4.33
C LEU A 4 8.53 -11.90 4.64
N PHE A 5 8.66 -10.69 5.18
CA PHE A 5 9.94 -10.02 5.42
C PHE A 5 10.91 -10.81 6.32
N PRO A 6 10.49 -11.42 7.44
CA PRO A 6 11.39 -12.25 8.26
C PRO A 6 11.93 -13.47 7.51
N VAL A 7 11.08 -14.11 6.69
CA VAL A 7 11.45 -15.29 5.91
C VAL A 7 12.39 -14.92 4.76
N LEU A 8 12.12 -13.82 4.07
CA LEU A 8 13.03 -13.29 3.05
C LEU A 8 14.38 -12.90 3.66
N GLY A 9 14.37 -12.28 4.84
CA GLY A 9 15.60 -11.90 5.54
C GLY A 9 16.48 -13.11 5.86
N THR A 10 15.90 -14.20 6.37
CA THR A 10 16.65 -15.43 6.66
C THR A 10 17.10 -16.15 5.40
N ALA A 11 16.27 -16.19 4.36
CA ALA A 11 16.60 -16.83 3.08
C ALA A 11 17.70 -16.08 2.31
N LEU A 12 17.72 -14.74 2.38
CA LEU A 12 18.70 -13.90 1.69
C LEU A 12 20.00 -13.70 2.50
N ALA A 13 19.98 -13.96 3.81
CA ALA A 13 21.16 -13.87 4.67
C ALA A 13 22.41 -14.61 4.11
N PRO A 14 22.35 -15.87 3.64
CA PRO A 14 23.52 -16.53 3.07
C PRO A 14 24.05 -15.85 1.81
N VAL A 15 23.18 -15.22 1.02
CA VAL A 15 23.56 -14.46 -0.18
C VAL A 15 24.24 -13.14 0.21
N PHE A 16 23.76 -12.45 1.24
CA PHE A 16 24.30 -11.15 1.66
C PHE A 16 25.58 -11.23 2.47
N ARG A 17 25.77 -12.28 3.28
CA ARG A 17 26.96 -12.46 4.15
C ARG A 17 28.31 -12.35 3.42
N PRO A 18 28.55 -13.01 2.28
CA PRO A 18 29.83 -12.88 1.55
C PRO A 18 30.02 -11.52 0.88
N LEU A 19 28.97 -10.73 0.72
CA LEU A 19 29.00 -9.41 0.07
C LEU A 19 29.16 -8.25 1.08
N LEU A 20 29.31 -8.54 2.37
CA LEU A 20 29.42 -7.51 3.42
C LEU A 20 30.64 -6.60 3.24
N ASP A 21 31.75 -7.14 2.74
CA ASP A 21 33.00 -6.40 2.48
C ASP A 21 32.98 -5.63 1.14
N HIS A 22 31.92 -5.78 0.35
CA HIS A 22 31.71 -5.07 -0.91
C HIS A 22 30.41 -4.24 -0.87
N PRO A 23 30.45 -3.03 -0.26
CA PRO A 23 29.26 -2.21 -0.01
C PRO A 23 28.47 -1.87 -1.27
N TRP A 24 29.16 -1.60 -2.38
CA TRP A 24 28.53 -1.24 -3.65
C TRP A 24 27.67 -2.38 -4.20
N THR A 25 28.21 -3.59 -4.30
CA THR A 25 27.47 -4.76 -4.80
C THR A 25 26.32 -5.14 -3.87
N LEU A 26 26.53 -5.04 -2.55
CA LEU A 26 25.50 -5.31 -1.56
C LEU A 26 24.33 -4.31 -1.65
N ASN A 27 24.62 -3.02 -1.81
CA ASN A 27 23.61 -1.99 -1.92
C ASN A 27 22.84 -2.07 -3.24
N SER A 28 23.51 -2.34 -4.35
CA SER A 28 22.84 -2.58 -5.65
C SER A 28 21.88 -3.76 -5.58
N LEU A 29 22.30 -4.86 -4.94
CA LEU A 29 21.45 -6.04 -4.79
C LEU A 29 20.25 -5.76 -3.86
N ARG A 30 20.48 -5.06 -2.74
CA ARG A 30 19.40 -4.63 -1.83
C ARG A 30 18.38 -3.74 -2.55
N LEU A 31 18.86 -2.79 -3.35
CA LEU A 31 18.02 -1.90 -4.15
C LEU A 31 17.15 -2.70 -5.12
N LEU A 32 17.75 -3.63 -5.88
CA LEU A 32 17.02 -4.46 -6.83
C LEU A 32 15.93 -5.29 -6.13
N ILE A 33 16.27 -5.94 -5.02
CA ILE A 33 15.32 -6.76 -4.26
C ILE A 33 14.18 -5.89 -3.69
N ALA A 34 14.50 -4.75 -3.08
CA ALA A 34 13.50 -3.83 -2.56
C ALA A 34 12.60 -3.28 -3.67
N PHE A 35 13.17 -2.91 -4.81
CA PHE A 35 12.43 -2.45 -5.99
C PHE A 35 11.44 -3.51 -6.46
N LEU A 36 11.88 -4.75 -6.68
CA LEU A 36 11.02 -5.84 -7.14
C LEU A 36 9.90 -6.17 -6.12
N LEU A 37 10.22 -6.19 -4.83
CA LEU A 37 9.25 -6.45 -3.77
C LEU A 37 8.18 -5.35 -3.66
N LEU A 38 8.56 -4.09 -3.92
CA LEU A 38 7.64 -2.95 -3.82
C LEU A 38 6.96 -2.62 -5.15
N LEU A 39 7.46 -3.10 -6.29
CA LEU A 39 6.96 -2.75 -7.62
C LEU A 39 5.46 -2.97 -7.73
N ILE A 40 4.97 -4.17 -7.42
CA ILE A 40 3.56 -4.52 -7.52
C ILE A 40 2.70 -3.70 -6.54
N PRO A 41 2.94 -3.72 -5.20
CA PRO A 41 2.08 -3.01 -4.27
C PRO A 41 2.13 -1.49 -4.43
N SER A 42 3.28 -0.91 -4.78
CA SER A 42 3.39 0.54 -5.02
C SER A 42 2.68 0.98 -6.30
N THR A 43 2.81 0.20 -7.38
CA THR A 43 2.09 0.47 -8.63
C THR A 43 0.59 0.37 -8.41
N ALA A 44 0.11 -0.69 -7.74
CA ALA A 44 -1.30 -0.85 -7.41
C ALA A 44 -1.83 0.34 -6.57
N MET A 45 -1.09 0.75 -5.53
CA MET A 45 -1.43 1.91 -4.71
C MET A 45 -1.48 3.21 -5.53
N GLY A 46 -0.52 3.43 -6.43
CA GLY A 46 -0.43 4.62 -7.26
C GLY A 46 -1.53 4.71 -8.32
N LEU A 47 -2.03 3.57 -8.82
CA LEU A 47 -3.10 3.51 -9.82
C LEU A 47 -4.50 3.75 -9.24
N THR A 48 -4.68 3.59 -7.93
CA THR A 48 -6.00 3.75 -7.27
C THR A 48 -6.65 5.10 -7.58
N LEU A 49 -5.89 6.21 -7.46
CA LEU A 49 -6.44 7.54 -7.66
C LEU A 49 -6.80 7.81 -9.14
N PRO A 50 -5.93 7.55 -10.14
CA PRO A 50 -6.31 7.65 -11.55
C PRO A 50 -7.53 6.81 -11.94
N LEU A 51 -7.63 5.58 -11.42
CA LEU A 51 -8.75 4.69 -11.71
C LEU A 51 -10.06 5.20 -11.09
N LEU A 52 -10.03 5.63 -9.83
CA LEU A 52 -11.20 6.21 -9.17
C LEU A 52 -11.65 7.52 -9.82
N THR A 53 -10.71 8.40 -10.17
CA THR A 53 -11.04 9.65 -10.88
C THR A 53 -11.74 9.33 -12.19
N ARG A 54 -11.23 8.38 -12.99
CA ARG A 54 -11.89 7.95 -14.24
C ARG A 54 -13.27 7.33 -14.01
N ALA A 55 -13.46 6.58 -12.93
CA ALA A 55 -14.75 5.96 -12.62
C ALA A 55 -15.82 6.97 -12.17
N VAL A 56 -15.43 8.04 -11.49
CA VAL A 56 -16.35 9.06 -10.94
C VAL A 56 -16.59 10.21 -11.92
N LEU A 57 -15.64 10.48 -12.81
CA LEU A 57 -15.73 11.58 -13.77
C LEU A 57 -16.86 11.33 -14.78
N ARG A 58 -17.81 12.27 -14.85
CA ARG A 58 -18.90 12.25 -15.84
C ARG A 58 -18.62 13.11 -17.08
N ASP A 59 -17.80 14.15 -16.93
CA ASP A 59 -17.39 15.07 -18.00
C ASP A 59 -16.04 15.73 -17.65
N GLU A 60 -15.21 16.05 -18.64
CA GLU A 60 -13.84 16.55 -18.45
C GLU A 60 -13.77 17.91 -17.74
N ALA A 61 -14.82 18.73 -17.87
CA ALA A 61 -14.94 20.01 -17.17
C ALA A 61 -14.90 19.88 -15.63
N GLY A 62 -15.20 18.69 -15.09
CA GLY A 62 -15.20 18.39 -13.66
C GLY A 62 -13.88 17.82 -13.11
N PHE A 63 -12.88 17.55 -13.95
CA PHE A 63 -11.72 16.74 -13.60
C PHE A 63 -10.97 17.24 -12.36
N GLY A 64 -10.60 18.53 -12.33
CA GLY A 64 -9.85 19.11 -11.22
C GLY A 64 -10.60 19.04 -9.89
N ARG A 65 -11.92 19.21 -9.90
CA ARG A 65 -12.77 19.14 -8.69
C ARG A 65 -12.86 17.70 -8.16
N VAL A 66 -13.10 16.73 -9.05
CA VAL A 66 -13.18 15.31 -8.68
C VAL A 66 -11.83 14.82 -8.18
N LEU A 67 -10.75 15.10 -8.91
CA LEU A 67 -9.39 14.73 -8.51
C LEU A 67 -9.01 15.36 -7.17
N GLY A 68 -9.26 16.66 -6.98
CA GLY A 68 -8.99 17.37 -5.73
C GLY A 68 -9.75 16.78 -4.55
N ALA A 69 -11.04 16.45 -4.72
CA ALA A 69 -11.85 15.82 -3.67
C ALA A 69 -11.32 14.42 -3.31
N LEU A 70 -11.07 13.56 -4.31
CA LEU A 70 -10.54 12.21 -4.09
C LEU A 70 -9.14 12.24 -3.46
N TYR A 71 -8.27 13.15 -3.90
CA TYR A 71 -6.93 13.33 -3.33
C TYR A 71 -6.99 13.85 -1.89
N GLY A 72 -7.91 14.78 -1.61
CA GLY A 72 -8.18 15.30 -0.28
C GLY A 72 -8.62 14.20 0.68
N TRP A 73 -9.61 13.38 0.30
CA TRP A 73 -10.05 12.24 1.11
C TRP A 73 -8.96 11.18 1.30
N ASN A 74 -8.19 10.87 0.26
CA ASN A 74 -7.05 9.95 0.37
C ASN A 74 -6.01 10.46 1.38
N THR A 75 -5.66 11.74 1.30
CA THR A 75 -4.68 12.37 2.22
C THR A 75 -5.18 12.41 3.66
N LEU A 76 -6.43 12.82 3.87
CA LEU A 76 -7.05 12.84 5.21
C LEU A 76 -7.13 11.44 5.81
N GLY A 77 -7.54 10.45 5.01
CA GLY A 77 -7.58 9.05 5.43
C GLY A 77 -6.18 8.51 5.76
N ALA A 78 -5.18 8.85 4.95
CA ALA A 78 -3.79 8.47 5.20
C ALA A 78 -3.25 9.09 6.50
N MET A 79 -3.51 10.38 6.73
CA MET A 79 -3.14 11.06 7.99
C MET A 79 -3.81 10.40 9.19
N ALA A 80 -5.13 10.20 9.14
CA ALA A 80 -5.86 9.53 10.22
C ALA A 80 -5.34 8.10 10.45
N GLY A 81 -5.05 7.38 9.36
CA GLY A 81 -4.49 6.03 9.40
C GLY A 81 -3.09 5.97 10.02
N VAL A 82 -2.21 6.93 9.73
CA VAL A 82 -0.88 7.03 10.36
C VAL A 82 -1.01 7.36 11.84
N VAL A 83 -1.85 8.34 12.20
CA VAL A 83 -2.07 8.73 13.61
C VAL A 83 -2.62 7.54 14.41
N ALA A 84 -3.67 6.89 13.94
CA ALA A 84 -4.23 5.70 14.59
C ALA A 84 -3.22 4.53 14.58
N GLY A 85 -2.54 4.34 13.45
CA GLY A 85 -1.54 3.30 13.23
C GLY A 85 -0.41 3.35 14.25
N GLU A 86 0.30 4.47 14.29
CA GLU A 86 1.47 4.69 15.13
C GLU A 86 1.11 4.83 16.61
N LEU A 87 0.10 5.65 16.94
CA LEU A 87 -0.21 5.96 18.35
C LEU A 87 -0.97 4.85 19.06
N PHE A 88 -1.75 4.03 18.34
CA PHE A 88 -2.62 3.04 18.96
C PHE A 88 -2.40 1.62 18.45
N LEU A 89 -2.51 1.40 17.13
CA LEU A 89 -2.53 0.03 16.60
C LEU A 89 -1.18 -0.67 16.78
N VAL A 90 -0.05 -0.03 16.45
CA VAL A 90 1.28 -0.64 16.58
C VAL A 90 1.60 -0.94 18.05
N GLY A 91 1.29 -0.01 18.96
CA GLY A 91 1.48 -0.23 20.40
C GLY A 91 0.64 -1.40 20.93
N ARG A 92 -0.62 -1.52 20.51
CA ARG A 92 -1.56 -2.50 21.04
C ARG A 92 -1.49 -3.88 20.38
N PHE A 93 -1.29 -3.92 19.06
CA PHE A 93 -1.38 -5.12 18.22
C PHE A 93 -0.05 -5.53 17.60
N ARG A 94 1.02 -4.73 17.80
CA ARG A 94 2.33 -4.89 17.16
C ARG A 94 2.24 -4.80 15.64
N VAL A 95 3.38 -4.74 14.97
CA VAL A 95 3.46 -4.57 13.51
C VAL A 95 2.65 -5.61 12.72
N ARG A 96 2.65 -6.88 13.18
CA ARG A 96 1.89 -7.96 12.53
C ARG A 96 0.38 -7.77 12.64
N GLY A 97 -0.13 -7.47 13.83
CA GLY A 97 -1.56 -7.27 14.04
C GLY A 97 -2.08 -6.00 13.35
N THR A 98 -1.31 -4.91 13.36
CA THR A 98 -1.62 -3.70 12.59
C THR A 98 -1.69 -4.00 11.09
N ALA A 99 -0.79 -4.83 10.56
CA ALA A 99 -0.81 -5.21 9.16
C ALA A 99 -2.06 -6.04 8.78
N LEU A 100 -2.53 -6.92 9.68
CA LEU A 100 -3.80 -7.63 9.49
C LEU A 100 -4.99 -6.69 9.53
N ALA A 101 -5.04 -5.75 10.47
CA ALA A 101 -6.10 -4.75 10.54
C ALA A 101 -6.15 -3.90 9.28
N ALA A 102 -5.00 -3.41 8.79
CA ALA A 102 -4.91 -2.67 7.53
C ALA A 102 -5.36 -3.53 6.33
N GLY A 103 -4.95 -4.79 6.26
CA GLY A 103 -5.43 -5.74 5.24
C GLY A 103 -6.95 -5.95 5.31
N GLY A 104 -7.50 -6.08 6.52
CA GLY A 104 -8.94 -6.22 6.75
C GLY A 104 -9.73 -4.99 6.31
N LEU A 105 -9.22 -3.78 6.58
CA LEU A 105 -9.83 -2.53 6.11
C LEU A 105 -9.82 -2.43 4.57
N ASN A 106 -8.75 -2.86 3.90
CA ASN A 106 -8.70 -2.93 2.44
C ASN A 106 -9.72 -3.92 1.88
N LEU A 107 -9.85 -5.11 2.49
CA LEU A 107 -10.87 -6.09 2.08
C LEU A 107 -12.30 -5.58 2.33
N PHE A 108 -12.52 -4.89 3.45
CA PHE A 108 -13.80 -4.26 3.75
C PHE A 108 -14.15 -3.19 2.72
N ALA A 109 -13.21 -2.31 2.37
CA ALA A 109 -13.41 -1.32 1.32
C ALA A 109 -13.71 -1.96 -0.04
N ALA A 110 -13.00 -3.03 -0.41
CA ALA A 110 -13.26 -3.79 -1.63
C ALA A 110 -14.65 -4.44 -1.64
N ALA A 111 -15.10 -4.99 -0.52
CA ALA A 111 -16.43 -5.58 -0.38
C ALA A 111 -17.53 -4.52 -0.51
N VAL A 112 -17.40 -3.37 0.16
CA VAL A 112 -18.34 -2.24 0.03
C VAL A 112 -18.41 -1.75 -1.41
N ALA A 113 -17.27 -1.55 -2.06
CA ALA A 113 -17.22 -1.12 -3.46
C ALA A 113 -17.90 -2.13 -4.40
N SER A 114 -17.67 -3.43 -4.17
CA SER A 114 -18.27 -4.51 -4.97
C SER A 114 -19.79 -4.57 -4.79
N LEU A 115 -20.28 -4.40 -3.55
CA LEU A 115 -21.72 -4.34 -3.27
C LEU A 115 -22.37 -3.14 -3.97
N LEU A 116 -21.79 -1.94 -3.84
CA LEU A 116 -22.32 -0.74 -4.49
C LEU A 116 -22.35 -0.87 -6.02
N SER A 117 -21.31 -1.49 -6.61
CA SER A 117 -21.26 -1.74 -8.05
C SER A 117 -22.37 -2.67 -8.54
N ILE A 118 -22.73 -3.70 -7.75
CA ILE A 118 -23.83 -4.62 -8.09
C ILE A 118 -25.17 -3.88 -8.00
N TRP A 119 -25.35 -3.02 -7.00
CA TRP A 119 -26.57 -2.24 -6.81
C TRP A 119 -26.83 -1.22 -7.93
N GLU A 120 -25.78 -0.59 -8.48
CA GLU A 120 -25.93 0.29 -9.66
C GLU A 120 -26.25 -0.48 -10.95
N SER A 121 -26.00 -1.79 -10.98
CA SER A 121 -26.21 -2.64 -12.17
C SER A 121 -27.58 -3.34 -12.20
N ALA A 122 -28.37 -3.24 -11.12
CA ALA A 122 -29.69 -3.87 -10.94
C ALA A 122 -30.82 -2.85 -11.04
#